data_AF-A0A956JDN6-F1
#
_entry.id   AF-A0A956JDN6-F1
#
_cell.length_a   1.000
_cell.length_b   1.000
_cell.length_c   1.000
_cell.angle_alpha   90.00
_cell.angle_beta   90.00
_cell.angle_gamma   90.00
#
_symmetry.space_group_name_H-M   'P 1'
#
loop_
_entity.id
_entity.type
_entity.pdbx_description
1 polymer ?
#
loop_
_entity_poly.entity_id
_entity_poly.type
_entity_poly.pdbx_seq_one_letter_code
_entity_poly.pdbx_strand_id
1 'polypeptide(L)'
;MSPVRIVLLALAVAAGCSESEESVPAGTPTPSASTPAPTRSAVAVGSDHGQAWSTLAPKDDGYRLQGGSLDGAKVSVGDDRVKLKTDAGTLAKVKLKDYGFKVYRDDEHESAKVKRKGAGFQLSSPEGARWGELTTSGGTLSGEAVTIETGAGTHSIKRGGTVVGTVQAAIEPRAAVFLAVTELPMEQRVAAMVFVQEKVR
;
A
#
# COMPACT_ATOMS: atom_id res chain seq x y z
N MET A 1 19.77 18.89 -54.06
CA MET A 1 19.94 20.18 -54.75
C MET A 1 18.62 20.93 -54.72
N SER A 2 18.48 21.87 -53.79
CA SER A 2 17.47 22.93 -53.85
C SER A 2 18.18 24.24 -53.52
N PRO A 3 18.03 25.25 -54.38
CA PRO A 3 18.04 26.63 -53.92
C PRO A 3 16.80 27.32 -54.59
N VAL A 4 16.22 28.45 -54.21
CA VAL A 4 16.71 29.73 -53.70
C VAL A 4 15.45 30.52 -53.27
N ARG A 5 15.54 31.10 -52.06
CA ARG A 5 15.24 32.48 -51.64
C ARG A 5 14.20 33.34 -52.38
N ILE A 6 13.39 34.05 -51.59
CA ILE A 6 13.12 35.48 -51.79
C ILE A 6 13.40 36.24 -50.48
N VAL A 7 13.98 37.42 -50.66
CA VAL A 7 14.57 38.38 -49.70
C VAL A 7 13.66 39.61 -49.61
N LEU A 8 13.58 40.27 -48.45
CA LEU A 8 13.47 41.74 -48.28
C LEU A 8 13.56 42.06 -46.77
N LEU A 9 14.68 42.60 -46.23
CA LEU A 9 15.11 44.02 -46.10
C LEU A 9 14.00 44.94 -45.55
N ALA A 10 14.17 45.84 -44.56
CA ALA A 10 15.17 46.21 -43.54
C ALA A 10 14.52 47.33 -42.67
N LEU A 11 15.07 47.61 -41.47
CA LEU A 11 15.54 48.93 -40.95
C LEU A 11 15.45 49.04 -39.40
N ALA A 12 16.64 49.08 -38.76
CA ALA A 12 17.20 50.02 -37.76
C ALA A 12 16.25 51.05 -37.05
N VAL A 13 16.41 51.59 -35.82
CA VAL A 13 17.40 51.71 -34.71
C VAL A 13 16.62 52.19 -33.47
N ALA A 14 17.07 51.90 -32.23
CA ALA A 14 17.33 52.87 -31.14
C ALA A 14 17.14 52.32 -29.73
N ALA A 15 18.10 52.65 -28.87
CA ALA A 15 18.19 52.31 -27.46
C ALA A 15 17.23 53.11 -26.57
N GLY A 16 16.86 52.52 -25.43
CA GLY A 16 16.26 53.23 -24.30
C GLY A 16 16.02 52.28 -23.13
N CYS A 17 16.88 52.31 -22.11
CA CYS A 17 16.61 51.70 -20.81
C CYS A 17 15.48 52.48 -20.11
N SER A 18 14.45 51.78 -19.62
CA SER A 18 13.69 52.18 -18.44
C SER A 18 12.93 50.97 -17.90
N GLU A 19 13.29 50.60 -16.66
CA GLU A 19 12.48 49.78 -15.78
C GLU A 19 11.10 50.41 -15.58
N SER A 20 10.03 49.62 -15.69
CA SER A 20 8.77 49.82 -14.99
C SER A 20 8.01 48.49 -14.98
N GLU A 21 7.77 47.98 -13.78
CA GLU A 21 6.89 46.85 -13.48
C GLU A 21 5.48 47.09 -14.04
N GLU A 22 4.93 46.10 -14.74
CA GLU A 22 3.48 45.97 -14.91
C GLU A 22 3.12 44.48 -14.78
N SER A 23 2.41 44.18 -13.70
CA SER A 23 1.99 42.85 -13.28
C SER A 23 0.84 42.32 -14.14
N VAL A 24 1.01 41.15 -14.75
CA VAL A 24 -0.10 40.40 -15.36
C VAL A 24 -0.53 39.31 -14.38
N PRO A 25 -1.83 39.23 -14.01
CA PRO A 25 -2.25 38.34 -12.93
C PRO A 25 -2.09 36.88 -13.33
N ALA A 26 -1.35 36.15 -12.47
CA ALA A 26 -1.26 34.70 -12.51
C ALA A 26 -2.67 34.11 -12.45
N GLY A 27 -3.03 33.33 -13.48
CA GLY A 27 -4.22 32.49 -13.45
C GLY A 27 -4.21 31.65 -12.18
N THR A 28 -5.30 31.75 -11.42
CA THR A 28 -5.49 31.00 -10.18
C THR A 28 -5.28 29.51 -10.45
N PRO A 29 -4.39 28.80 -9.72
CA PRO A 29 -4.27 27.37 -9.86
C PRO A 29 -5.62 26.75 -9.50
N THR A 30 -6.25 26.09 -10.47
CA THR A 30 -7.43 25.26 -10.26
C THR A 30 -7.14 24.33 -9.09
N PRO A 31 -7.94 24.33 -8.01
CA PRO A 31 -7.72 23.42 -6.89
C PRO A 31 -7.70 22.00 -7.43
N SER A 32 -6.56 21.34 -7.26
CA SER A 32 -6.37 19.94 -7.61
C SER A 32 -7.48 19.15 -6.94
N ALA A 33 -8.33 18.50 -7.75
CA ALA A 33 -9.45 17.73 -7.25
C ALA A 33 -8.91 16.71 -6.25
N SER A 34 -9.25 16.89 -4.97
CA SER A 34 -8.88 15.96 -3.92
C SER A 34 -9.48 14.60 -4.29
N THR A 35 -8.63 13.63 -4.56
CA THR A 35 -9.07 12.25 -4.79
C THR A 35 -9.89 11.84 -3.55
N PRO A 36 -11.15 11.38 -3.70
CA PRO A 36 -11.96 11.02 -2.56
C PRO A 36 -11.23 9.94 -1.74
N ALA A 37 -11.18 10.14 -0.43
CA ALA A 37 -10.62 9.15 0.48
C ALA A 37 -11.39 7.83 0.31
N PRO A 38 -10.70 6.67 0.31
CA PRO A 38 -11.37 5.38 0.19
C PRO A 38 -12.41 5.25 1.31
N THR A 39 -13.65 4.92 0.96
CA THR A 39 -14.70 4.65 1.95
C THR A 39 -14.42 3.29 2.58
N ARG A 40 -13.90 3.31 3.80
CA ARG A 40 -13.55 2.10 4.56
C ARG A 40 -14.81 1.50 5.18
N SER A 41 -14.93 0.18 5.12
CA SER A 41 -15.94 -0.58 5.85
C SER A 41 -15.29 -1.34 7.01
N ALA A 42 -16.08 -1.72 8.00
CA ALA A 42 -15.60 -2.63 9.04
C ALA A 42 -15.24 -3.98 8.43
N VAL A 43 -14.08 -4.51 8.81
CA VAL A 43 -13.56 -5.78 8.28
C VAL A 43 -13.16 -6.70 9.43
N ALA A 44 -13.84 -7.83 9.56
CA ALA A 44 -13.44 -8.91 10.46
C ALA A 44 -12.24 -9.68 9.88
N VAL A 45 -11.24 -9.92 10.71
CA VAL A 45 -10.03 -10.69 10.40
C VAL A 45 -9.94 -11.86 11.38
N GLY A 46 -9.70 -13.05 10.85
CA GLY A 46 -9.41 -14.26 11.62
C GLY A 46 -7.99 -14.75 11.42
N SER A 47 -7.45 -15.40 12.44
CA SER A 47 -6.14 -16.05 12.47
C SER A 47 -6.21 -17.51 12.00
N ASP A 48 -5.19 -18.29 12.35
CA ASP A 48 -5.08 -19.71 12.06
C ASP A 48 -6.36 -20.46 12.45
N HIS A 49 -6.75 -21.42 11.61
CA HIS A 49 -7.99 -22.20 11.76
C HIS A 49 -9.29 -21.36 11.79
N GLY A 50 -9.24 -20.10 11.33
CA GLY A 50 -10.42 -19.23 11.26
C GLY A 50 -10.88 -18.67 12.61
N GLN A 51 -10.04 -18.75 13.64
CA GLN A 51 -10.33 -18.13 14.93
C GLN A 51 -10.41 -16.61 14.77
N ALA A 52 -11.40 -15.97 15.40
CA ALA A 52 -11.53 -14.52 15.34
C ALA A 52 -10.29 -13.85 15.97
N TRP A 53 -9.63 -12.96 15.21
CA TRP A 53 -8.47 -12.23 15.70
C TRP A 53 -8.86 -10.81 16.12
N SER A 54 -9.44 -10.02 15.21
CA SER A 54 -9.96 -8.69 15.53
C SER A 54 -10.83 -8.16 14.39
N THR A 55 -11.60 -7.11 14.67
CA THR A 55 -12.33 -6.34 13.64
C THR A 55 -11.65 -4.99 13.42
N LEU A 56 -11.29 -4.70 12.17
CA LEU A 56 -10.81 -3.39 11.73
C LEU A 56 -12.01 -2.46 11.51
N ALA A 57 -12.36 -1.66 12.50
CA ALA A 57 -13.42 -0.67 12.40
C ALA A 57 -12.86 0.66 11.86
N PRO A 58 -13.41 1.25 10.78
CA PRO A 58 -12.98 2.53 10.25
C PRO A 58 -12.94 3.62 11.32
N LYS A 59 -11.83 4.36 11.39
CA LYS A 59 -11.69 5.52 12.27
C LYS A 59 -10.60 6.45 11.75
N ASP A 60 -10.93 7.73 11.59
CA ASP A 60 -10.03 8.75 11.03
C ASP A 60 -9.44 8.25 9.67
N ASP A 61 -8.14 8.48 9.45
CA ASP A 61 -7.36 7.97 8.32
C ASP A 61 -6.95 6.50 8.45
N GLY A 62 -7.77 5.64 9.07
CA GLY A 62 -7.44 4.23 9.18
C GLY A 62 -8.48 3.43 9.92
N TYR A 63 -8.03 2.61 10.88
CA TYR A 63 -8.87 1.65 11.59
C TYR A 63 -8.56 1.63 13.09
N ARG A 64 -9.58 1.34 13.89
CA ARG A 64 -9.46 0.92 15.29
C ARG A 64 -9.75 -0.58 15.35
N LEU A 65 -8.90 -1.33 16.04
CA LEU A 65 -9.14 -2.75 16.29
C LEU A 65 -10.19 -2.90 17.39
N GLN A 66 -11.12 -3.82 17.17
CA GLN A 66 -12.20 -4.17 18.09
C GLN A 66 -12.21 -5.67 18.37
N GLY A 67 -12.22 -6.04 19.64
CA GLY A 67 -12.15 -7.41 20.11
C GLY A 67 -10.76 -8.04 19.99
N GLY A 68 -10.60 -9.18 20.67
CA GLY A 68 -9.32 -9.90 20.77
C GLY A 68 -8.34 -9.25 21.76
N SER A 69 -7.08 -9.68 21.71
CA SER A 69 -6.01 -9.20 22.59
C SER A 69 -5.52 -7.77 22.26
N LEU A 70 -5.88 -7.25 21.09
CA LEU A 70 -5.48 -5.93 20.60
C LEU A 70 -6.67 -4.96 20.52
N ASP A 71 -7.71 -5.18 21.34
CA ASP A 71 -8.82 -4.26 21.44
C ASP A 71 -8.32 -2.84 21.74
N GLY A 72 -8.74 -1.89 20.92
CA GLY A 72 -8.24 -0.53 21.01
C GLY A 72 -6.84 -0.30 20.40
N ALA A 73 -6.24 -1.21 19.63
CA ALA A 73 -5.10 -0.85 18.80
C ALA A 73 -5.55 0.07 17.63
N LYS A 74 -4.65 0.90 17.10
CA LYS A 74 -4.91 1.80 15.96
C LYS A 74 -4.05 1.40 14.76
N VAL A 75 -4.68 1.20 13.61
CA VAL A 75 -4.03 1.19 12.29
C VAL A 75 -4.14 2.58 11.69
N SER A 76 -3.03 3.24 11.46
CA SER A 76 -2.97 4.56 10.81
C SER A 76 -2.48 4.38 9.37
N VAL A 77 -3.23 4.91 8.40
CA VAL A 77 -2.88 4.88 6.97
C VAL A 77 -2.38 6.27 6.57
N GLY A 78 -1.06 6.43 6.51
CA GLY A 78 -0.42 7.64 5.97
C GLY A 78 -0.10 7.50 4.49
N ASP A 79 0.46 8.54 3.86
CA ASP A 79 0.70 8.57 2.41
C ASP A 79 1.65 7.47 1.93
N ASP A 80 2.79 7.30 2.61
CA ASP A 80 3.85 6.35 2.26
C ASP A 80 3.90 5.12 3.18
N ARG A 81 2.99 5.02 4.15
CA ARG A 81 3.10 4.02 5.22
C ARG A 81 1.79 3.65 5.90
N VAL A 82 1.75 2.44 6.42
CA VAL A 82 0.74 1.99 7.38
C VAL A 82 1.44 1.67 8.70
N LYS A 83 0.83 2.04 9.84
CA LYS A 83 1.33 1.70 11.18
C LYS A 83 0.23 1.09 12.02
N LEU A 84 0.47 -0.06 12.63
CA LEU A 84 -0.35 -0.65 13.70
C LEU A 84 0.34 -0.37 15.03
N LYS A 85 -0.37 0.26 15.97
CA LYS A 85 0.14 0.61 17.29
C LYS A 85 -0.87 0.39 18.40
N THR A 86 -0.37 0.12 19.59
CA THR A 86 -1.10 0.18 20.87
C THR A 86 -0.59 1.39 21.67
N ASP A 87 -1.13 1.59 22.87
CA ASP A 87 -0.60 2.58 23.79
C ASP A 87 0.80 2.21 24.31
N ALA A 88 1.17 0.93 24.25
CA ALA A 88 2.50 0.44 24.62
C ALA A 88 3.56 0.64 23.53
N GLY A 89 3.16 0.84 22.27
CA GLY A 89 4.11 1.10 21.17
C GLY A 89 3.64 0.62 19.80
N THR A 90 4.55 0.73 18.82
CA THR A 90 4.34 0.25 17.44
C THR A 90 4.50 -1.27 17.39
N LEU A 91 3.48 -1.97 16.87
CA LEU A 91 3.49 -3.44 16.68
C LEU A 91 3.85 -3.85 15.26
N ALA A 92 3.54 -3.00 14.29
CA ALA A 92 3.91 -3.21 12.90
C ALA A 92 3.95 -1.88 12.15
N LYS A 93 4.85 -1.79 11.18
CA LYS A 93 4.95 -0.66 10.28
C LYS A 93 5.27 -1.17 8.88
N VAL A 94 4.57 -0.65 7.90
CA VAL A 94 4.78 -0.95 6.49
C VAL A 94 5.09 0.34 5.77
N LYS A 95 6.22 0.39 5.05
CA LYS A 95 6.68 1.60 4.37
C LYS A 95 6.91 1.34 2.89
N LEU A 96 6.34 2.20 2.05
CA LEU A 96 6.54 2.23 0.61
C LEU A 96 8.03 2.45 0.28
N LYS A 97 8.48 1.81 -0.80
CA LYS A 97 9.81 1.94 -1.41
C LYS A 97 9.65 1.94 -2.93
N ASP A 98 10.69 2.33 -3.65
CA ASP A 98 10.65 2.53 -5.11
C ASP A 98 10.11 1.31 -5.89
N TYR A 99 10.43 0.10 -5.45
CA TYR A 99 10.07 -1.15 -6.13
C TYR A 99 9.09 -2.03 -5.34
N GLY A 100 8.44 -1.50 -4.30
CA GLY A 100 7.54 -2.27 -3.44
C GLY A 100 7.43 -1.66 -2.05
N PHE A 101 7.57 -2.47 -0.99
CA PHE A 101 7.50 -1.99 0.38
C PHE A 101 8.28 -2.89 1.34
N LYS A 102 8.51 -2.39 2.55
CA LYS A 102 9.13 -3.15 3.63
C LYS A 102 8.22 -3.21 4.84
N VAL A 103 8.24 -4.33 5.54
CA VAL A 103 7.51 -4.58 6.78
C VAL A 103 8.49 -4.55 7.93
N TYR A 104 8.10 -3.93 9.03
CA TYR A 104 8.90 -3.73 10.23
C TYR A 104 8.12 -4.21 11.46
N ARG A 105 8.83 -4.77 12.46
CA ARG A 105 8.24 -5.20 13.74
C ARG A 105 7.98 -4.04 14.68
N ASP A 106 8.89 -3.09 14.69
CA ASP A 106 8.79 -1.86 15.44
C ASP A 106 9.15 -0.71 14.48
N ASP A 107 9.62 0.43 15.00
CA ASP A 107 9.95 1.55 14.13
C ASP A 107 11.25 1.36 13.31
N GLU A 108 12.07 0.34 13.59
CA GLU A 108 13.44 0.23 13.07
C GLU A 108 13.86 -1.17 12.57
N HIS A 109 13.27 -2.27 13.06
CA HIS A 109 13.67 -3.62 12.67
C HIS A 109 12.89 -4.14 11.47
N GLU A 110 13.55 -4.21 10.31
CA GLU A 110 13.01 -4.84 9.09
C GLU A 110 12.68 -6.32 9.35
N SER A 111 11.45 -6.73 9.01
CA SER A 111 10.98 -8.12 9.11
C SER A 111 10.78 -8.76 7.74
N ALA A 112 10.43 -7.97 6.71
CA ALA A 112 10.31 -8.47 5.35
C ALA A 112 10.56 -7.38 4.29
N LYS A 113 10.98 -7.83 3.11
CA LYS A 113 11.04 -7.04 1.89
C LYS A 113 10.04 -7.61 0.89
N VAL A 114 9.20 -6.75 0.35
CA VAL A 114 8.19 -7.11 -0.66
C VAL A 114 8.46 -6.29 -1.90
N LYS A 115 8.76 -6.96 -3.02
CA LYS A 115 8.99 -6.31 -4.32
C LYS A 115 7.82 -6.61 -5.24
N ARG A 116 7.36 -5.61 -6.00
CA ARG A 116 6.37 -5.83 -7.07
C ARG A 116 7.00 -6.69 -8.16
N LYS A 117 6.26 -7.67 -8.67
CA LYS A 117 6.70 -8.56 -9.75
C LYS A 117 5.51 -8.94 -10.63
N GLY A 118 5.45 -8.36 -11.83
CA GLY A 118 4.27 -8.50 -12.70
C GLY A 118 3.00 -8.04 -11.98
N ALA A 119 1.97 -8.89 -11.98
CA ALA A 119 0.71 -8.65 -11.27
C ALA A 119 0.74 -9.03 -9.77
N GLY A 120 1.89 -9.43 -9.24
CA GLY A 120 2.04 -9.93 -7.88
C GLY A 120 3.23 -9.33 -7.13
N PHE A 121 3.71 -10.09 -6.16
CA PHE A 121 4.72 -9.70 -5.20
C PHE A 121 5.72 -10.82 -4.99
N GLN A 122 7.00 -10.49 -4.96
CA GLN A 122 8.06 -11.37 -4.48
C GLN A 122 8.42 -10.98 -3.05
N LEU A 123 8.43 -11.97 -2.15
CA LEU A 123 8.70 -11.78 -0.73
C LEU A 123 10.04 -12.40 -0.35
N SER A 124 10.79 -11.69 0.50
CA SER A 124 12.05 -12.16 1.04
C SER A 124 12.28 -11.66 2.46
N SER A 125 13.17 -12.34 3.18
CA SER A 125 13.70 -11.88 4.45
C SER A 125 14.46 -10.55 4.30
N PRO A 126 14.76 -9.86 5.41
CA PRO A 126 15.60 -8.66 5.41
C PRO A 126 17.00 -8.92 4.81
N GLU A 127 17.55 -10.11 4.98
CA GLU A 127 18.86 -10.53 4.46
C GLU A 127 18.79 -10.91 2.97
N GLY A 128 17.58 -11.03 2.41
CA GLY A 128 17.36 -11.32 0.99
C GLY A 128 17.06 -12.79 0.69
N ALA A 129 16.92 -13.65 1.70
CA ALA A 129 16.47 -15.02 1.49
C ALA A 129 15.04 -15.01 0.93
N ARG A 130 14.84 -15.56 -0.27
CA ARG A 130 13.53 -15.56 -0.94
C ARG A 130 12.59 -16.52 -0.24
N TRP A 131 11.44 -16.01 0.22
CA TRP A 131 10.35 -16.84 0.73
C TRP A 131 9.46 -17.30 -0.41
N GLY A 132 9.13 -16.44 -1.36
CA GLY A 132 8.26 -16.87 -2.46
C GLY A 132 7.63 -15.73 -3.23
N GLU A 133 6.52 -16.05 -3.89
CA GLU A 133 5.75 -15.12 -4.72
C GLU A 133 4.25 -15.27 -4.44
N LEU A 134 3.56 -14.13 -4.35
CA LEU A 134 2.11 -14.05 -4.19
C LEU A 134 1.51 -13.27 -5.36
N THR A 135 0.38 -13.72 -5.86
CA THR A 135 -0.45 -13.08 -6.88
C THR A 135 -1.85 -12.82 -6.32
N THR A 136 -2.76 -12.30 -7.15
CA THR A 136 -4.17 -12.07 -6.78
C THR A 136 -4.92 -13.36 -6.45
N SER A 137 -4.44 -14.52 -6.88
CA SER A 137 -5.12 -15.82 -6.74
C SER A 137 -4.41 -16.80 -5.80
N GLY A 138 -3.34 -16.38 -5.13
CA GLY A 138 -2.53 -17.25 -4.27
C GLY A 138 -1.04 -17.17 -4.61
N GLY A 139 -0.33 -18.29 -4.59
CA GLY A 139 1.09 -18.32 -4.93
C GLY A 139 1.85 -19.43 -4.22
N THR A 140 3.10 -19.15 -3.87
CA THR A 140 3.94 -20.10 -3.13
C THR A 140 4.79 -19.34 -2.12
N LEU A 141 4.85 -19.83 -0.88
CA LEU A 141 5.70 -19.30 0.18
C LEU A 141 6.44 -20.46 0.86
N SER A 142 7.75 -20.34 0.97
CA SER A 142 8.68 -21.32 1.54
C SER A 142 8.43 -22.75 1.04
N GLY A 143 8.10 -22.89 -0.24
CA GLY A 143 7.80 -24.17 -0.90
C GLY A 143 6.35 -24.66 -0.77
N GLU A 144 5.51 -23.98 0.01
CA GLU A 144 4.11 -24.36 0.21
C GLU A 144 3.17 -23.56 -0.69
N ALA A 145 2.18 -24.24 -1.26
CA ALA A 145 1.13 -23.60 -2.05
C ALA A 145 0.28 -22.67 -1.16
N VAL A 146 0.04 -21.46 -1.65
CA VAL A 146 -0.90 -20.48 -1.08
C VAL A 146 -2.12 -20.42 -1.97
N THR A 147 -3.31 -20.58 -1.40
CA THR A 147 -4.59 -20.47 -2.12
C THR A 147 -5.55 -19.55 -1.37
N ILE A 148 -6.45 -18.93 -2.12
CA ILE A 148 -7.53 -18.11 -1.58
C ILE A 148 -8.85 -18.74 -2.02
N GLU A 149 -9.66 -19.12 -1.04
CA GLU A 149 -11.03 -19.57 -1.26
C GLU A 149 -11.98 -18.43 -0.91
N THR A 150 -12.78 -17.99 -1.87
CA THR A 150 -13.75 -16.92 -1.66
C THR A 150 -15.15 -17.52 -1.60
N GLY A 151 -15.85 -17.32 -0.50
CA GLY A 151 -17.20 -17.84 -0.30
C GLY A 151 -17.91 -17.12 0.84
N ALA A 152 -19.24 -17.04 0.77
CA ALA A 152 -20.09 -16.47 1.83
C ALA A 152 -19.63 -15.09 2.37
N GLY A 153 -19.08 -14.23 1.50
CA GLY A 153 -18.62 -12.89 1.90
C GLY A 153 -17.27 -12.86 2.63
N THR A 154 -16.50 -13.94 2.61
CA THR A 154 -15.19 -14.07 3.26
C THR A 154 -14.17 -14.69 2.31
N HIS A 155 -12.91 -14.27 2.44
CA HIS A 155 -11.74 -14.93 1.91
C HIS A 155 -11.12 -15.82 2.99
N SER A 156 -10.96 -17.09 2.69
CA SER A 156 -10.20 -18.06 3.48
C SER A 156 -8.85 -18.31 2.82
N ILE A 157 -7.78 -17.97 3.53
CA ILE A 157 -6.42 -17.99 3.01
C ILE A 157 -5.77 -19.26 3.54
N LYS A 158 -5.36 -20.13 2.62
CA LYS A 158 -4.72 -21.40 2.96
C LYS A 158 -3.26 -21.40 2.53
N ARG A 159 -2.43 -22.05 3.34
CA ARG A 159 -1.03 -22.35 3.05
C ARG A 159 -0.76 -23.80 3.38
N GLY A 160 -0.20 -24.56 2.44
CA GLY A 160 0.01 -25.99 2.60
C GLY A 160 -1.29 -26.76 2.90
N GLY A 161 -2.44 -26.24 2.44
CA GLY A 161 -3.77 -26.80 2.73
C GLY A 161 -4.40 -26.36 4.06
N THR A 162 -3.66 -25.68 4.95
CA THR A 162 -4.16 -25.23 6.25
C THR A 162 -4.63 -23.79 6.19
N VAL A 163 -5.77 -23.47 6.82
CA VAL A 163 -6.26 -22.09 6.94
C VAL A 163 -5.36 -21.31 7.91
N VAL A 164 -4.70 -20.27 7.39
CA VAL A 164 -3.76 -19.40 8.14
C VAL A 164 -4.29 -17.99 8.34
N GLY A 165 -5.45 -17.68 7.75
CA GLY A 165 -6.16 -16.45 7.97
C GLY A 165 -7.50 -16.42 7.26
N THR A 166 -8.40 -15.59 7.77
CA THR A 166 -9.67 -15.27 7.11
C THR A 166 -9.89 -13.77 7.14
N VAL A 167 -10.56 -13.23 6.12
CA VAL A 167 -10.91 -11.81 6.09
C VAL A 167 -12.16 -11.59 5.27
N GLN A 168 -13.00 -10.64 5.63
CA GLN A 168 -14.20 -10.33 4.85
C GLN A 168 -13.84 -9.91 3.42
N ALA A 169 -14.72 -10.25 2.46
CA ALA A 169 -14.52 -10.04 1.02
C ALA A 169 -14.53 -8.57 0.57
N ALA A 170 -14.73 -7.64 1.51
CA ALA A 170 -14.50 -6.21 1.29
C ALA A 170 -13.00 -5.89 1.08
N ILE A 171 -12.11 -6.78 1.52
CA ILE A 171 -10.67 -6.70 1.21
C ILE A 171 -10.40 -7.44 -0.09
N GLU A 172 -9.70 -6.80 -1.03
CA GLU A 172 -9.40 -7.41 -2.31
C GLU A 172 -8.50 -8.65 -2.13
N PRO A 173 -8.68 -9.72 -2.95
CA PRO A 173 -7.86 -10.94 -2.85
C PRO A 173 -6.34 -10.69 -2.86
N ARG A 174 -5.88 -9.72 -3.65
CA ARG A 174 -4.46 -9.31 -3.71
C ARG A 174 -3.90 -8.77 -2.40
N ALA A 175 -4.75 -8.19 -1.55
CA ALA A 175 -4.40 -7.71 -0.24
C ALA A 175 -4.55 -8.85 0.78
N ALA A 176 -5.68 -9.57 0.71
CA ALA A 176 -5.99 -10.70 1.60
C ALA A 176 -4.90 -11.77 1.61
N VAL A 177 -4.25 -12.03 0.47
CA VAL A 177 -3.15 -13.02 0.34
C VAL A 177 -2.00 -12.81 1.33
N PHE A 178 -1.80 -11.58 1.84
CA PHE A 178 -0.74 -11.28 2.81
C PHE A 178 -0.97 -11.93 4.18
N LEU A 179 -2.17 -12.42 4.48
CA LEU A 179 -2.40 -13.27 5.65
C LEU A 179 -1.68 -14.63 5.55
N ALA A 180 -1.25 -15.05 4.36
CA ALA A 180 -0.49 -16.29 4.16
C ALA A 180 0.99 -16.22 4.56
N VAL A 181 1.51 -15.02 4.85
CA VAL A 181 2.94 -14.80 5.16
C VAL A 181 3.23 -15.17 6.61
N THR A 182 3.25 -16.47 6.89
CA THR A 182 3.39 -17.01 8.25
C THR A 182 4.76 -16.77 8.88
N GLU A 183 5.74 -16.35 8.08
CA GLU A 183 7.03 -15.82 8.52
C GLU A 183 6.90 -14.52 9.33
N LEU A 184 5.77 -13.83 9.22
CA LEU A 184 5.45 -12.61 9.96
C LEU A 184 4.43 -12.90 11.07
N PRO A 185 4.48 -12.17 12.20
CA PRO A 185 3.41 -12.19 13.19
C PRO A 185 2.12 -11.56 12.61
N MET A 186 0.96 -11.89 13.19
CA MET A 186 -0.34 -11.52 12.64
C MET A 186 -0.50 -10.01 12.44
N GLU A 187 0.01 -9.21 13.38
CA GLU A 187 0.06 -7.75 13.36
C GLU A 187 0.68 -7.21 12.07
N GLN A 188 1.79 -7.82 11.67
CA GLN A 188 2.53 -7.46 10.47
C GLN A 188 1.83 -7.93 9.20
N ARG A 189 1.22 -9.12 9.22
CA ARG A 189 0.40 -9.63 8.10
C ARG A 189 -0.77 -8.69 7.83
N VAL A 190 -1.48 -8.28 8.88
CA VAL A 190 -2.61 -7.35 8.79
C VAL A 190 -2.17 -5.97 8.34
N ALA A 191 -1.07 -5.44 8.88
CA ALA A 191 -0.55 -4.15 8.42
C ALA A 191 -0.16 -4.18 6.93
N ALA A 192 0.44 -5.28 6.45
CA ALA A 192 0.77 -5.48 5.03
C ALA A 192 -0.48 -5.59 4.16
N MET A 193 -1.49 -6.35 4.60
CA MET A 193 -2.79 -6.45 3.94
C MET A 193 -3.44 -5.07 3.79
N VAL A 194 -3.55 -4.29 4.87
CA VAL A 194 -4.12 -2.93 4.83
C VAL A 194 -3.30 -2.03 3.92
N PHE A 195 -1.97 -2.11 3.97
CA PHE A 195 -1.10 -1.33 3.09
C PHE A 195 -1.37 -1.64 1.62
N VAL A 196 -1.46 -2.91 1.24
CA VAL A 196 -1.74 -3.31 -0.15
C VAL A 196 -3.13 -2.85 -0.58
N GLN A 197 -4.15 -3.04 0.26
CA GLN A 197 -5.52 -2.59 0.00
C GLN A 197 -5.59 -1.06 -0.25
N GLU A 198 -4.89 -0.27 0.54
CA GLU A 198 -5.04 1.19 0.55
C GLU A 198 -4.07 1.90 -0.41
N LYS A 199 -2.89 1.31 -0.66
CA LYS A 199 -1.76 2.01 -1.32
C LYS A 199 -1.28 1.35 -2.60
N VAL A 200 -1.55 0.07 -2.79
CA VAL A 200 -1.09 -0.66 -3.97
C VAL A 200 -2.28 -0.88 -4.89
N ARG A 201 -2.49 0.08 -5.79
CA ARG A 201 -3.43 -0.03 -6.90
C ARG A 201 -2.83 -0.76 -8.08
#